data_AF-A0A914L5V3-F1
#
_entry.id   AF-A0A914L5V3-F1
#
_cell.length_a   1.000
_cell.length_b   1.000
_cell.length_c   1.000
_cell.angle_alpha   90.00
_cell.angle_beta   90.00
_cell.angle_gamma   90.00
#
_symmetry.space_group_name_H-M   'P 1'
#
loop_
_entity.id
_entity.type
_entity.pdbx_description
1 polymer ?
#
loop_
_entity_poly.entity_id
_entity_poly.type
_entity_poly.pdbx_seq_one_letter_code
_entity_poly.pdbx_strand_id
1 'polypeptide(L)'
;MTNLFFFVFVSLSAKFYFRPSLFRISYFNSFDFVASFSSIEHSGLGRYNDPLDPIGDIREMQKISCMLKPGGLFFLGIPVGQDDVGHNCHRTYGRIRLPMMFAGEYI
;
A
#
# COMPACT_ATOMS: atom_id res chain seq x y z
N MET A 1 2.34 25.35 11.29
CA MET A 1 3.53 24.83 10.59
C MET A 1 3.14 23.49 9.98
N THR A 2 2.76 23.50 8.71
CA THR A 2 2.34 22.31 7.95
C THR A 2 3.56 21.46 7.67
N ASN A 3 3.74 20.39 8.44
CA ASN A 3 4.71 19.35 8.14
C ASN A 3 4.24 18.62 6.88
N LEU A 4 4.57 19.17 5.72
CA LEU A 4 4.31 18.58 4.41
C LEU A 4 5.30 17.43 4.20
N PHE A 5 5.10 16.30 4.89
CA PHE A 5 5.86 15.08 4.61
C PHE A 5 5.17 14.31 3.50
N PHE A 6 5.76 14.42 2.31
CA PHE A 6 5.37 13.73 1.09
C PHE A 6 5.88 12.28 1.16
N PHE A 7 4.97 11.30 1.29
CA PHE A 7 5.29 9.89 1.10
C PHE A 7 4.89 9.48 -0.31
N VAL A 8 5.90 9.25 -1.16
CA VAL A 8 5.72 8.53 -2.44
C VAL A 8 6.48 7.23 -2.36
N PHE A 9 5.74 6.13 -2.46
CA PHE A 9 6.31 4.88 -2.92
C PHE A 9 6.48 4.98 -4.44
N VAL A 10 7.69 5.33 -4.90
CA VAL A 10 8.13 5.02 -6.27
C VAL A 10 8.98 3.76 -6.14
N SER A 11 8.46 2.63 -6.58
CA SER A 11 9.28 1.44 -6.82
C SER A 11 10.23 1.73 -7.99
N LEU A 12 11.36 2.36 -7.69
CA LEU A 12 12.59 2.39 -8.48
C LEU A 12 13.72 2.84 -7.53
N SER A 13 14.43 1.85 -6.98
CA SER A 13 15.71 2.00 -6.29
C SER A 13 15.81 2.83 -5.00
N ALA A 14 14.70 3.16 -4.33
CA ALA A 14 14.75 3.62 -2.94
C ALA A 14 14.38 2.46 -2.00
N LYS A 15 15.39 1.70 -1.57
CA LYS A 15 15.27 0.78 -0.41
C LYS A 15 15.01 1.61 0.85
N PHE A 16 13.77 2.00 1.11
CA PHE A 16 13.34 2.14 2.50
C PHE A 16 13.15 0.72 3.02
N TYR A 17 14.11 0.26 3.83
CA TYR A 17 14.05 -1.01 4.52
C TYR A 17 12.80 -0.99 5.41
N PHE A 18 11.69 -1.56 4.91
CA PHE A 18 10.48 -1.79 5.69
C PHE A 18 10.80 -2.89 6.71
N ARG A 19 11.47 -2.51 7.80
CA ARG A 19 11.82 -3.43 8.89
C ARG A 19 10.54 -3.65 9.71
N PRO A 20 9.97 -4.87 9.74
CA PRO A 20 8.69 -5.12 10.42
C PRO A 20 8.71 -4.72 11.91
N SER A 21 9.90 -4.72 12.54
CA SER A 21 10.11 -4.33 13.93
C SER A 21 10.00 -2.82 14.22
N LEU A 22 9.86 -1.98 13.19
CA LEU A 22 9.79 -0.51 13.30
C LEU A 22 8.42 0.06 12.95
N PHE A 23 7.39 -0.78 12.78
CA PHE A 23 6.00 -0.35 12.87
C PHE A 23 5.67 -0.04 14.35
N ARG A 24 6.41 0.93 14.89
CA ARG A 24 6.17 1.53 16.19
C ARG A 24 4.98 2.47 16.00
N ILE A 25 4.17 2.60 17.05
CA ILE A 25 2.96 3.45 17.25
C ILE A 25 3.10 4.92 16.79
N SER A 26 4.26 5.35 16.26
CA SER A 26 4.66 6.73 16.02
C SER A 26 4.08 7.40 14.78
N TYR A 27 3.44 6.68 13.85
CA TYR A 27 2.96 7.22 12.58
C TYR A 27 1.43 7.26 12.44
N PHE A 28 0.70 6.93 13.50
CA PHE A 28 -0.77 6.98 13.50
C PHE A 28 -1.24 8.43 13.27
N ASN A 29 -2.20 8.64 12.35
CA ASN A 29 -2.75 9.97 12.03
C ASN A 29 -1.67 11.04 11.77
N SER A 30 -0.56 10.69 11.14
CA SER A 30 0.57 11.59 11.00
C SER A 30 0.60 12.34 9.66
N PHE A 31 -0.08 11.82 8.63
CA PHE A 31 0.03 12.34 7.26
C PHE A 31 -1.30 12.92 6.75
N ASP A 32 -1.22 14.05 6.06
CA ASP A 32 -2.36 14.71 5.40
C ASP A 32 -2.67 14.09 4.02
N PHE A 33 -1.66 13.53 3.35
CA PHE A 33 -1.82 12.78 2.13
C PHE A 33 -0.75 11.67 2.00
N VAL A 34 -1.08 10.61 1.28
CA VAL A 34 -0.17 9.52 0.93
C VAL A 34 -0.32 9.22 -0.56
N ALA A 35 0.77 8.87 -1.23
CA ALA A 35 0.75 8.47 -2.63
C ALA A 35 1.54 7.17 -2.84
N SER A 36 0.95 6.22 -3.56
CA SER A 36 1.59 4.95 -3.90
C SER A 36 1.32 4.59 -5.35
N PHE A 37 2.40 4.45 -6.12
CA PHE A 37 2.34 4.07 -7.52
C PHE A 37 3.25 2.87 -7.76
N SER A 38 2.72 1.88 -8.45
CA SER A 38 3.42 0.67 -8.84
C SER A 38 4.20 -0.01 -7.70
N SER A 39 3.53 -0.24 -6.57
CA SER A 39 4.15 -0.76 -5.34
C SER A 39 3.26 -1.78 -4.64
N ILE A 40 2.01 -1.42 -4.32
CA ILE A 40 1.12 -2.26 -3.51
C ILE A 40 0.77 -3.58 -4.21
N GLU A 41 0.72 -3.59 -5.54
CA GLU A 41 0.44 -4.79 -6.33
C GLU A 41 1.50 -5.89 -6.21
N HIS A 42 2.71 -5.54 -5.73
CA HIS A 42 3.80 -6.48 -5.51
C HIS A 42 3.80 -7.10 -4.11
N SER A 43 3.06 -6.54 -3.16
CA SER A 43 3.13 -6.89 -1.73
C SER A 43 2.73 -8.34 -1.47
N GLY A 44 3.59 -9.11 -0.79
CA GLY A 44 3.29 -10.49 -0.40
C GLY A 44 3.41 -11.51 -1.53
N LEU A 45 4.03 -11.16 -2.65
CA LEU A 45 4.31 -12.06 -3.76
C LEU A 45 5.68 -12.74 -3.66
N GLY A 46 6.50 -12.41 -2.66
CA GLY A 46 7.83 -13.00 -2.48
C GLY A 46 8.85 -12.58 -3.54
N ARG A 47 8.53 -11.56 -4.33
CA ARG A 47 9.40 -11.02 -5.39
C ARG A 47 10.74 -10.54 -4.84
N TYR A 48 10.73 -10.00 -3.63
CA TYR A 48 11.88 -9.34 -3.02
C TYR A 48 12.48 -10.16 -1.87
N ASN A 49 12.28 -11.48 -1.88
CA ASN A 49 12.55 -12.38 -0.75
C ASN A 49 11.73 -12.04 0.51
N ASP A 50 10.61 -11.35 0.33
CA ASP A 50 9.58 -11.18 1.35
C ASP A 50 8.81 -12.50 1.58
N PRO A 51 8.27 -12.74 2.79
CA PRO A 51 7.37 -13.86 3.02
C PRO A 51 6.15 -13.78 2.10
N LEU A 52 5.73 -14.92 1.55
CA LEU A 52 4.48 -14.99 0.78
C LEU A 52 3.30 -14.64 1.68
N ASP A 53 2.50 -13.69 1.21
CA ASP A 53 1.31 -13.21 1.89
C ASP A 53 0.20 -12.94 0.86
N PRO A 54 -0.77 -13.86 0.72
CA PRO A 54 -1.88 -13.72 -0.22
C PRO A 54 -2.76 -12.48 -0.02
N ILE A 55 -2.70 -11.83 1.15
CA ILE A 55 -3.44 -10.61 1.48
C ILE A 55 -2.51 -9.43 1.80
N GLY A 56 -1.24 -9.50 1.39
CA GLY A 56 -0.23 -8.49 1.71
C GLY A 56 -0.59 -7.10 1.18
N ASP A 57 -1.13 -7.01 -0.03
CA ASP A 57 -1.67 -5.78 -0.62
C ASP A 57 -2.78 -5.14 0.24
N ILE A 58 -3.75 -5.94 0.69
CA ILE A 58 -4.85 -5.47 1.57
C ILE A 58 -4.30 -5.00 2.92
N ARG A 59 -3.31 -5.73 3.48
CA ARG A 59 -2.64 -5.31 4.72
C ARG A 59 -1.87 -4.00 4.56
N GLU A 60 -1.23 -3.77 3.41
CA GLU A 60 -0.59 -2.48 3.14
C GLU A 60 -1.61 -1.35 3.05
N MET A 61 -2.78 -1.57 2.43
CA MET A 61 -3.88 -0.59 2.43
C MET A 61 -4.33 -0.24 3.86
N GLN A 62 -4.51 -1.25 4.72
CA GLN A 62 -4.89 -1.03 6.12
C GLN A 62 -3.84 -0.24 6.91
N LYS A 63 -2.55 -0.47 6.66
CA LYS A 63 -1.48 0.32 7.28
C LYS A 63 -1.53 1.78 6.83
N ILE A 64 -1.74 2.02 5.53
CA ILE A 64 -1.86 3.37 4.97
C ILE A 64 -3.06 4.10 5.59
N SER A 65 -4.20 3.42 5.72
CA SER A 65 -5.39 3.93 6.42
C SER A 65 -5.07 4.45 7.81
N CYS A 66 -4.35 3.67 8.62
CA CYS A 66 -3.95 4.07 9.98
C CYS A 66 -2.95 5.24 10.02
N MET A 67 -2.16 5.43 8.96
CA MET A 67 -1.15 6.49 8.88
C MET A 67 -1.76 7.84 8.46
N LEU A 68 -2.83 7.79 7.67
CA LEU A 68 -3.57 8.98 7.23
C LEU A 68 -4.37 9.58 8.39
N LYS A 69 -4.40 10.92 8.45
CA LYS A 69 -5.35 11.64 9.31
C LYS A 69 -6.78 11.42 8.81
N PRO A 70 -7.80 11.60 9.66
CA PRO A 70 -9.18 11.63 9.21
C PRO A 70 -9.38 12.71 8.12
N GLY A 71 -9.93 12.30 6.98
CA GLY A 71 -10.09 13.18 5.80
C GLY A 71 -8.81 13.41 4.98
N GLY A 72 -7.72 12.69 5.28
CA GLY A 72 -6.51 12.71 4.47
C GLY A 72 -6.72 12.08 3.09
N LEU A 73 -5.87 12.45 2.12
CA LEU A 73 -6.01 12.00 0.74
C LEU A 73 -5.05 10.84 0.43
N PHE A 74 -5.56 9.77 -0.16
CA PHE A 74 -4.74 8.68 -0.68
C PHE A 74 -4.77 8.62 -2.20
N PHE A 75 -3.60 8.78 -2.84
CA PHE A 75 -3.42 8.61 -4.27
C PHE A 75 -2.87 7.21 -4.57
N LEU A 76 -3.68 6.38 -5.24
CA LEU A 76 -3.34 5.00 -5.55
C LEU A 76 -3.21 4.80 -7.07
N GLY A 77 -2.05 4.33 -7.52
CA GLY A 77 -1.82 3.92 -8.90
C GLY A 77 -1.45 2.43 -8.99
N ILE A 78 -2.42 1.62 -9.38
CA ILE A 78 -2.32 0.16 -9.52
C ILE A 78 -2.87 -0.29 -10.88
N PRO A 79 -2.41 -1.43 -11.42
CA PRO A 79 -2.96 -2.00 -12.64
C PRO A 79 -4.41 -2.49 -12.43
N VAL A 80 -5.34 -2.00 -13.23
CA VAL A 80 -6.75 -2.38 -13.21
C VAL A 80 -7.10 -3.17 -14.47
N GLY A 81 -7.82 -4.28 -14.33
CA GLY A 81 -8.15 -5.18 -15.43
C GLY A 81 -8.95 -6.40 -14.99
N GLN A 82 -8.70 -7.56 -15.58
CA GLN A 82 -9.19 -8.84 -15.06
C GLN A 82 -8.41 -9.18 -13.79
N ASP A 83 -9.07 -9.70 -12.75
CA ASP A 83 -8.38 -10.17 -11.55
C ASP A 83 -7.37 -11.26 -11.94
N ASP A 84 -6.09 -10.96 -11.76
CA ASP A 84 -4.99 -11.87 -12.12
C ASP A 84 -3.79 -11.66 -11.19
N VAL A 85 -2.98 -12.72 -11.06
CA VAL A 85 -1.72 -12.70 -10.34
C VAL A 85 -0.64 -13.19 -11.29
N GLY A 86 0.18 -12.27 -11.78
CA GLY A 86 1.33 -12.55 -12.64
C GLY A 86 2.47 -13.22 -11.86
N HIS A 87 2.22 -14.40 -11.29
CA HIS A 87 3.13 -15.13 -10.40
C HIS A 87 3.69 -14.25 -9.27
N ASN A 88 5.01 -14.05 -9.23
CA ASN A 88 5.68 -13.18 -8.28
C ASN A 88 5.94 -11.78 -8.84
N CYS A 89 5.40 -11.43 -10.00
CA CYS A 89 5.58 -10.14 -10.62
C CYS A 89 4.66 -9.11 -9.99
N HIS A 90 3.35 -9.17 -10.25
CA HIS A 90 2.37 -8.20 -9.76
C HIS A 90 0.96 -8.79 -9.76
N ARG A 91 0.03 -8.13 -9.09
CA ARG A 91 -1.42 -8.39 -9.21
C ARG A 91 -2.07 -7.39 -10.15
N THR A 92 -3.04 -7.82 -10.93
CA THR A 92 -4.00 -6.95 -11.63
C THR A 92 -5.32 -7.00 -10.89
N TYR A 93 -5.89 -5.82 -10.60
CA TYR A 93 -7.09 -5.72 -9.78
C TYR A 93 -8.32 -5.60 -10.68
N GLY A 94 -9.24 -6.55 -10.52
CA GLY A 94 -10.51 -6.57 -11.24
C GLY A 94 -11.70 -6.46 -10.31
N ARG A 95 -12.83 -6.99 -10.78
CA ARG A 95 -14.13 -6.80 -10.15
C ARG A 95 -14.21 -7.39 -8.74
N ILE A 96 -13.39 -8.40 -8.43
CA ILE A 96 -13.41 -9.09 -7.14
C ILE A 96 -12.42 -8.45 -6.17
N ARG A 97 -11.15 -8.28 -6.57
CA ARG A 97 -10.10 -7.87 -5.64
C ARG A 97 -10.02 -6.37 -5.44
N LEU A 98 -10.31 -5.57 -6.46
CA LEU A 98 -10.29 -4.10 -6.34
C LEU A 98 -11.16 -3.57 -5.19
N PRO A 99 -12.44 -3.98 -5.02
CA PRO A 99 -13.25 -3.49 -3.89
C PRO A 99 -12.72 -3.97 -2.53
N MET A 100 -12.02 -5.10 -2.45
CA MET A 100 -11.41 -5.57 -1.20
C MET A 100 -10.31 -4.63 -0.70
N MET A 101 -9.65 -3.88 -1.59
CA MET A 101 -8.62 -2.91 -1.22
C MET A 101 -9.19 -1.74 -0.40
N PHE A 102 -10.50 -1.46 -0.54
CA PHE A 102 -11.20 -0.39 0.14
C PHE A 102 -12.23 -0.91 1.17
N ALA A 103 -12.34 -2.23 1.32
CA ALA A 103 -13.26 -2.87 2.25
C ALA A 103 -12.77 -2.70 3.70
N GLY A 104 -13.13 -1.58 4.31
CA GLY A 104 -12.72 -1.17 5.65
C GLY A 104 -12.80 0.35 5.84
N GLU A 105 -12.72 1.11 4.76
CA GLU A 105 -12.96 2.54 4.73
C GLU A 105 -14.38 2.77 4.21
N TYR A 106 -15.35 2.90 5.11
CA TYR A 106 -16.62 3.51 4.73
C TYR A 106 -16.33 4.98 4.42
N ILE A 107 -16.32 5.30 3.14
CA ILE A 107 -16.34 6.68 2.61
C ILE A 107 -17.64 7.35 3.06
#